data_AF-A0A8H2WAK6-F1
#
_entry.id   AF-A0A8H2WAK6-F1
#
_cell.length_a   1.000
_cell.length_b   1.000
_cell.length_c   1.000
_cell.angle_alpha   90.00
_cell.angle_beta   90.00
_cell.angle_gamma   90.00
#
_symmetry.space_group_name_H-M   'P 1'
#
loop_
_entity.id
_entity.type
_entity.pdbx_description
1 polymer ?
#
loop_
_entity_poly.entity_id
_entity_poly.type
_entity_poly.pdbx_seq_one_letter_code
_entity_poly.pdbx_strand_id
1 'polypeptide(L)'
;MCRWFAYISDSEPCLLDDILNRPENSIVKQVKEHYLPGLFPHKSAEEDKKQEAESAIRNAHFNNDGTGVAFYNKTMQDYGEAKRRMPQIYKTIIAPTNDVNFQSLCRNTSSRTVFAHVRMATSEVQQFNSHPFAFGRHIFMHNGSVANFSSIRRDLCAKLSTRAYNNIKGSTDSEHLAALYMTHLGDDWTVQYGLENMKRALERAIADIIALQRKLPDATTPLAASSLNVCTTDGEELLAFRFRSSEVEQPPSLYYSTSAGVTLNRKYPGHPNYFKWEDPGDAATGLVGPDELRPEAYGNHVIVASEPTTKVALLAASLSPFAASALSFTRPDLVLNGESPIFTQSRWSWTDCGLPSDGVQIKSIEVSPDPPKPGQDLTVTVIATADQPIEEGAYADVTVKLGLIKLLNKRFDICEEARNANATIQCPVQKGDHTVVQTVALPKEIPRAKFTVDVKGYSADEEDLACVKLNVDFMLGHNLW
;
A
#
# COMPACT_ATOMS: atom_id res chain seq x y z
N MET A 1 -0.01 -0.29 8.16
CA MET A 1 -0.55 -1.58 8.68
C MET A 1 -0.17 -2.65 7.69
N CYS A 2 -0.03 -3.91 8.10
CA CYS A 2 0.25 -5.02 7.20
C CYS A 2 -0.86 -5.22 6.14
N ARG A 3 -0.58 -6.06 5.15
CA ARG A 3 -1.59 -6.58 4.20
C ARG A 3 -1.49 -8.07 4.08
N TRP A 4 -2.62 -8.70 3.87
CA TRP A 4 -2.65 -10.13 3.62
C TRP A 4 -3.78 -10.52 2.70
N PHE A 5 -3.61 -11.69 2.11
CA PHE A 5 -4.52 -12.34 1.19
C PHE A 5 -4.61 -13.82 1.57
N ALA A 6 -5.81 -14.38 1.58
CA ALA A 6 -6.05 -15.80 1.75
C ALA A 6 -7.04 -16.27 0.68
N TYR A 7 -6.74 -17.41 0.09
CA TYR A 7 -7.58 -18.15 -0.84
C TYR A 7 -7.71 -19.58 -0.32
N ILE A 8 -8.93 -20.09 -0.30
CA ILE A 8 -9.21 -21.50 -0.03
C ILE A 8 -10.27 -22.00 -0.99
N SER A 9 -10.07 -23.20 -1.55
CA SER A 9 -11.02 -23.89 -2.40
C SER A 9 -11.10 -25.37 -2.04
N ASP A 10 -12.29 -25.95 -2.16
CA ASP A 10 -12.49 -27.38 -1.95
C ASP A 10 -11.90 -28.24 -3.09
N SER A 11 -11.89 -27.71 -4.30
CA SER A 11 -11.71 -28.50 -5.53
C SER A 11 -10.71 -27.88 -6.51
N GLU A 12 -10.76 -26.58 -6.73
CA GLU A 12 -10.02 -25.93 -7.80
C GLU A 12 -8.73 -25.28 -7.28
N PRO A 13 -7.54 -25.73 -7.72
CA PRO A 13 -6.29 -25.04 -7.37
C PRO A 13 -6.10 -23.80 -8.25
N CYS A 14 -5.62 -22.72 -7.64
CA CYS A 14 -5.26 -21.51 -8.36
C CYS A 14 -3.74 -21.36 -8.44
N LEU A 15 -3.24 -20.78 -9.54
CA LEU A 15 -1.83 -20.45 -9.71
C LEU A 15 -1.48 -19.28 -8.78
N LEU A 16 -0.35 -19.37 -8.06
CA LEU A 16 0.08 -18.31 -7.15
C LEU A 16 0.26 -16.98 -7.89
N ASP A 17 0.80 -17.00 -9.11
CA ASP A 17 0.95 -15.81 -9.94
C ASP A 17 -0.38 -15.11 -10.23
N ASP A 18 -1.46 -15.86 -10.44
CA ASP A 18 -2.76 -15.28 -10.76
C ASP A 18 -3.43 -14.55 -9.60
N ILE A 19 -3.19 -14.98 -8.37
CA ILE A 19 -3.80 -14.37 -7.18
C ILE A 19 -2.87 -13.37 -6.51
N LEU A 20 -1.55 -13.55 -6.63
CA LEU A 20 -0.57 -12.73 -5.92
C LEU A 20 0.09 -11.65 -6.78
N ASN A 21 0.22 -11.83 -8.09
CA ASN A 21 0.94 -10.90 -8.98
C ASN A 21 0.03 -10.23 -10.03
N ARG A 22 -0.70 -11.03 -10.82
CA ARG A 22 -1.46 -10.59 -12.00
C ARG A 22 -2.48 -9.47 -11.73
N PRO A 23 -3.30 -9.51 -10.65
CA PRO A 23 -4.33 -8.50 -10.41
C PRO A 23 -3.74 -7.10 -10.24
N GLU A 24 -4.44 -6.05 -10.65
CA GLU A 24 -3.94 -4.67 -10.52
C GLU A 24 -3.77 -4.23 -9.07
N ASN A 25 -4.60 -4.75 -8.15
CA ASN A 25 -4.43 -4.52 -6.73
C ASN A 25 -4.00 -5.80 -6.00
N SER A 26 -3.08 -6.57 -6.60
CA SER A 26 -2.55 -7.79 -6.01
C SER A 26 -1.72 -7.52 -4.75
N ILE A 27 -1.50 -8.54 -3.90
CA ILE A 27 -0.75 -8.37 -2.65
C ILE A 27 0.67 -7.80 -2.88
N VAL A 28 1.26 -8.11 -4.03
CA VAL A 28 2.59 -7.59 -4.44
C VAL A 28 2.55 -6.10 -4.76
N LYS A 29 1.42 -5.59 -5.26
CA LYS A 29 1.22 -4.17 -5.59
C LYS A 29 0.72 -3.37 -4.37
N GLN A 30 0.02 -4.05 -3.45
CA GLN A 30 -0.42 -3.50 -2.15
C GLN A 30 0.73 -3.06 -1.21
N VAL A 31 1.99 -3.27 -1.62
CA VAL A 31 3.16 -2.72 -0.94
C VAL A 31 3.20 -1.19 -0.99
N LYS A 32 2.73 -0.60 -2.10
CA LYS A 32 2.81 0.84 -2.39
C LYS A 32 1.45 1.51 -2.52
N GLU A 33 0.52 0.84 -3.17
CA GLU A 33 -0.81 1.36 -3.46
C GLU A 33 -1.84 0.75 -2.52
N HIS A 34 -2.85 1.53 -2.14
CA HIS A 34 -3.92 1.08 -1.25
C HIS A 34 -5.27 1.37 -1.86
N TYR A 35 -6.13 0.36 -1.92
CA TYR A 35 -7.48 0.45 -2.44
C TYR A 35 -8.47 -0.12 -1.42
N LEU A 36 -9.22 0.77 -0.75
CA LEU A 36 -10.10 0.45 0.37
C LEU A 36 -11.54 0.96 0.13
N PRO A 37 -12.24 0.48 -0.92
CA PRO A 37 -13.59 0.93 -1.22
C PRO A 37 -14.59 0.45 -0.16
N GLY A 38 -15.62 1.26 0.13
CA GLY A 38 -16.79 0.82 0.91
C GLY A 38 -16.48 0.30 2.31
N LEU A 39 -15.43 0.82 2.97
CA LEU A 39 -14.95 0.31 4.26
C LEU A 39 -15.83 0.70 5.46
N PHE A 40 -16.59 1.80 5.35
CA PHE A 40 -17.33 2.41 6.46
C PHE A 40 -18.84 2.35 6.25
N PRO A 41 -19.63 2.05 7.30
CA PRO A 41 -21.06 2.27 7.27
C PRO A 41 -21.31 3.78 7.24
N HIS A 42 -21.82 4.29 6.12
CA HIS A 42 -22.12 5.70 5.88
C HIS A 42 -23.17 6.22 6.89
N LYS A 43 -22.72 6.60 8.09
CA LYS A 43 -23.59 7.12 9.15
C LYS A 43 -23.77 8.62 8.97
N SER A 44 -22.66 9.35 9.02
CA SER A 44 -22.62 10.79 8.83
C SER A 44 -21.34 11.20 8.11
N ALA A 45 -21.39 12.27 7.33
CA ALA A 45 -20.23 12.73 6.55
C ALA A 45 -19.03 13.14 7.44
N GLU A 46 -19.25 13.50 8.71
CA GLU A 46 -18.18 13.85 9.65
C GLU A 46 -17.50 12.61 10.25
N GLU A 47 -18.29 11.59 10.62
CA GLU A 47 -17.75 10.32 11.10
C GLU A 47 -17.03 9.57 9.98
N ASP A 48 -17.56 9.60 8.76
CA ASP A 48 -16.93 9.01 7.58
C ASP A 48 -15.58 9.68 7.34
N LYS A 49 -15.49 11.02 7.36
CA LYS A 49 -14.22 11.75 7.22
C LYS A 49 -13.21 11.40 8.31
N LYS A 50 -13.66 11.26 9.57
CA LYS A 50 -12.78 10.88 10.67
C LYS A 50 -12.23 9.46 10.48
N GLN A 51 -13.08 8.52 10.07
CA GLN A 51 -12.70 7.13 9.85
C GLN A 51 -11.80 6.96 8.61
N GLU A 52 -12.05 7.73 7.55
CA GLU A 52 -11.17 7.83 6.38
C GLU A 52 -9.80 8.37 6.78
N ALA A 53 -9.73 9.44 7.57
CA ALA A 53 -8.47 9.98 8.07
C ALA A 53 -7.70 8.98 8.94
N GLU A 54 -8.38 8.31 9.87
CA GLU A 54 -7.78 7.25 10.70
C GLU A 54 -7.24 6.10 9.85
N SER A 55 -7.98 5.69 8.82
CA SER A 55 -7.55 4.62 7.92
C SER A 55 -6.41 5.05 7.02
N ALA A 56 -6.40 6.29 6.54
CA ALA A 56 -5.30 6.85 5.77
C ALA A 56 -4.01 6.87 6.60
N ILE A 57 -4.05 7.31 7.86
CA ILE A 57 -2.89 7.29 8.78
C ILE A 57 -2.36 5.87 8.96
N ARG A 58 -3.25 4.90 9.19
CA ARG A 58 -2.84 3.50 9.39
C ARG A 58 -2.24 2.88 8.13
N ASN A 59 -2.50 3.45 6.96
CA ASN A 59 -2.05 3.00 5.65
C ASN A 59 -1.06 3.97 4.99
N ALA A 60 -0.49 4.90 5.75
CA ALA A 60 0.46 5.87 5.22
C ALA A 60 1.85 5.28 4.90
N HIS A 61 2.13 4.06 5.37
CA HIS A 61 3.42 3.41 5.26
C HIS A 61 3.40 2.24 4.29
N PHE A 62 4.50 2.08 3.56
CA PHE A 62 4.73 0.96 2.66
C PHE A 62 4.94 -0.37 3.39
N ASN A 63 4.50 -1.47 2.78
CA ASN A 63 4.65 -2.82 3.31
C ASN A 63 5.87 -3.54 2.76
N ASN A 64 7.07 -3.02 3.00
CA ASN A 64 8.31 -3.53 2.41
C ASN A 64 9.24 -4.25 3.40
N ASP A 65 8.77 -4.54 4.62
CA ASP A 65 9.60 -5.06 5.70
C ASP A 65 9.54 -6.59 5.86
N GLY A 66 8.97 -7.27 4.86
CA GLY A 66 8.85 -8.72 4.83
C GLY A 66 7.72 -9.19 3.93
N THR A 67 7.96 -10.26 3.19
CA THR A 67 6.95 -10.99 2.43
C THR A 67 6.94 -12.43 2.91
N GLY A 68 5.76 -13.00 3.11
CA GLY A 68 5.65 -14.45 3.25
C GLY A 68 4.42 -15.01 2.57
N VAL A 69 4.58 -16.23 2.06
CA VAL A 69 3.52 -17.01 1.43
C VAL A 69 3.55 -18.42 1.99
N ALA A 70 2.37 -18.91 2.36
CA ALA A 70 2.12 -20.30 2.66
C ALA A 70 1.14 -20.87 1.62
N PHE A 71 1.41 -22.06 1.12
CA PHE A 71 0.50 -22.80 0.25
C PHE A 71 0.50 -24.27 0.66
N TYR A 72 -0.61 -24.98 0.46
CA TYR A 72 -0.74 -26.38 0.86
C TYR A 72 -0.66 -27.31 -0.34
N ASN A 73 0.21 -28.31 -0.26
CA ASN A 73 0.29 -29.36 -1.28
C ASN A 73 0.20 -30.76 -0.68
N LYS A 74 0.05 -31.74 -1.59
CA LYS A 74 -0.06 -33.17 -1.28
C LYS A 74 1.31 -33.85 -1.21
N THR A 75 2.41 -33.18 -1.56
CA THR A 75 3.71 -33.82 -1.79
C THR A 75 4.14 -34.68 -0.61
N MET A 76 4.21 -34.14 0.61
CA MET A 76 4.58 -34.93 1.79
C MET A 76 3.60 -36.09 2.07
N GLN A 77 2.32 -35.92 1.73
CA GLN A 77 1.33 -36.99 1.85
C GLN A 77 1.55 -38.10 0.82
N ASP A 78 1.92 -37.75 -0.42
CA ASP A 78 2.20 -38.70 -1.49
C ASP A 78 3.44 -39.56 -1.20
N TYR A 79 4.44 -39.00 -0.51
CA TYR A 79 5.62 -39.73 -0.04
C TYR A 79 5.43 -40.41 1.32
N GLY A 80 4.24 -40.36 1.92
CA GLY A 80 3.92 -41.01 3.19
C GLY A 80 4.52 -40.33 4.44
N GLU A 81 5.10 -39.13 4.30
CA GLU A 81 5.67 -38.35 5.40
C GLU A 81 4.60 -37.61 6.22
N ALA A 82 3.42 -37.39 5.64
CA ALA A 82 2.29 -36.74 6.30
C ALA A 82 0.96 -37.45 6.00
N LYS A 83 0.02 -37.41 6.96
CA LYS A 83 -1.33 -37.96 6.76
C LYS A 83 -2.26 -37.03 5.98
N ARG A 84 -1.94 -35.74 5.95
CA ARG A 84 -2.74 -34.64 5.41
C ARG A 84 -1.84 -33.73 4.56
N ARG A 85 -2.44 -32.83 3.79
CA ARG A 85 -1.71 -31.74 3.14
C ARG A 85 -1.00 -30.89 4.18
N MET A 86 0.21 -30.46 3.83
CA MET A 86 1.08 -29.66 4.69
C MET A 86 1.36 -28.31 4.05
N PRO A 87 1.53 -27.24 4.85
CA PRO A 87 1.91 -25.94 4.33
C PRO A 87 3.40 -25.93 3.94
N GLN A 88 3.69 -25.42 2.75
CA GLN A 88 5.00 -24.96 2.34
C GLN A 88 5.09 -23.46 2.60
N ILE A 89 6.17 -23.02 3.23
CA ILE A 89 6.32 -21.62 3.65
C ILE A 89 7.53 -21.02 2.97
N TYR A 90 7.28 -19.94 2.23
CA TYR A 90 8.28 -19.03 1.71
C TYR A 90 8.23 -17.73 2.52
N LYS A 91 9.37 -17.27 3.02
CA LYS A 91 9.50 -15.96 3.69
C LYS A 91 10.76 -15.26 3.21
N THR A 92 10.70 -13.95 3.08
CA THR A 92 11.82 -13.11 2.66
C THR A 92 11.67 -11.73 3.28
N ILE A 93 12.78 -11.00 3.40
CA ILE A 93 12.76 -9.55 3.73
C ILE A 93 12.84 -8.67 2.47
N ILE A 94 12.96 -9.30 1.29
CA ILE A 94 13.01 -8.61 0.01
C ILE A 94 11.59 -8.25 -0.42
N ALA A 95 11.44 -7.09 -1.05
CA ALA A 95 10.21 -6.69 -1.71
C ALA A 95 9.75 -7.77 -2.71
N PRO A 96 8.46 -8.15 -2.73
CA PRO A 96 8.00 -9.22 -3.61
C PRO A 96 8.13 -8.87 -5.10
N THR A 97 8.13 -7.58 -5.44
CA THR A 97 8.37 -7.10 -6.81
C THR A 97 9.80 -7.34 -7.28
N ASN A 98 10.76 -7.41 -6.36
CA ASN A 98 12.20 -7.48 -6.66
C ASN A 98 12.77 -8.87 -6.38
N ASP A 99 12.00 -9.77 -5.79
CA ASP A 99 12.43 -11.12 -5.44
C ASP A 99 12.21 -12.08 -6.61
N VAL A 100 13.27 -12.37 -7.36
CA VAL A 100 13.24 -13.28 -8.52
C VAL A 100 12.84 -14.71 -8.14
N ASN A 101 13.17 -15.16 -6.92
CA ASN A 101 12.81 -16.50 -6.45
C ASN A 101 11.31 -16.56 -6.14
N PHE A 102 10.79 -15.52 -5.51
CA PHE A 102 9.35 -15.35 -5.30
C PHE A 102 8.58 -15.35 -6.63
N GLN A 103 9.04 -14.58 -7.62
CA GLN A 103 8.40 -14.54 -8.94
C GLN A 103 8.44 -15.92 -9.64
N SER A 104 9.57 -16.63 -9.56
CA SER A 104 9.71 -17.99 -10.09
C SER A 104 8.75 -18.98 -9.39
N LEU A 105 8.68 -18.91 -8.06
CA LEU A 105 7.76 -19.72 -7.24
C LEU A 105 6.30 -19.49 -7.65
N CYS A 106 5.88 -18.23 -7.79
CA CYS A 106 4.52 -17.87 -8.15
C CYS A 106 4.11 -18.42 -9.52
N ARG A 107 5.00 -18.36 -10.52
CA ARG A 107 4.72 -18.76 -11.90
C ARG A 107 4.50 -20.26 -12.09
N ASN A 108 5.02 -21.10 -11.21
CA ASN A 108 5.00 -22.56 -11.39
C ASN A 108 4.38 -23.33 -10.22
N THR A 109 3.71 -22.63 -9.30
CA THR A 109 3.08 -23.26 -8.13
C THR A 109 1.60 -22.96 -8.12
N SER A 110 0.78 -24.01 -8.02
CA SER A 110 -0.66 -23.90 -7.81
C SER A 110 -1.08 -24.59 -6.52
N SER A 111 -2.10 -24.08 -5.85
CA SER A 111 -2.61 -24.67 -4.61
C SER A 111 -4.09 -24.35 -4.42
N ARG A 112 -4.79 -25.22 -3.68
CA ARG A 112 -6.16 -25.00 -3.22
C ARG A 112 -6.24 -24.04 -2.04
N THR A 113 -5.15 -23.92 -1.29
CA THR A 113 -5.09 -23.07 -0.09
C THR A 113 -3.82 -22.23 -0.15
N VAL A 114 -3.96 -20.91 -0.26
CA VAL A 114 -2.84 -19.96 -0.40
C VAL A 114 -3.05 -18.78 0.53
N PHE A 115 -2.02 -18.46 1.30
CA PHE A 115 -2.00 -17.39 2.28
C PHE A 115 -0.76 -16.55 2.02
N ALA A 116 -0.92 -15.25 1.80
CA ALA A 116 0.15 -14.32 1.52
C ALA A 116 0.06 -13.11 2.45
N HIS A 117 1.21 -12.58 2.84
CA HIS A 117 1.29 -11.44 3.74
C HIS A 117 2.48 -10.56 3.40
N VAL A 118 2.27 -9.25 3.35
CA VAL A 118 3.32 -8.24 3.27
C VAL A 118 3.32 -7.40 4.55
N ARG A 119 4.49 -7.31 5.15
CA ARG A 119 4.69 -6.76 6.49
C ARG A 119 5.06 -5.28 6.43
N MET A 120 4.44 -4.51 7.31
CA MET A 120 4.97 -3.22 7.76
C MET A 120 5.42 -3.43 9.21
N ALA A 121 6.72 -3.34 9.44
CA ALA A 121 7.33 -3.77 10.68
C ALA A 121 7.31 -2.65 11.73
N THR A 122 6.79 -2.98 12.91
CA THR A 122 6.92 -2.16 14.14
C THR A 122 8.05 -2.67 15.05
N SER A 123 8.72 -3.75 14.65
CA SER A 123 9.85 -4.38 15.33
C SER A 123 10.91 -4.77 14.31
N GLU A 124 12.00 -5.42 14.74
CA GLU A 124 13.10 -5.80 13.86
C GLU A 124 12.67 -6.51 12.56
N VAL A 125 13.33 -6.13 11.47
CA VAL A 125 13.14 -6.70 10.13
C VAL A 125 13.91 -8.01 10.04
N GLN A 126 13.22 -9.11 10.34
CA GLN A 126 13.78 -10.47 10.25
C GLN A 126 12.78 -11.40 9.57
N GLN A 127 13.30 -12.42 8.88
CA GLN A 127 12.50 -13.40 8.16
C GLN A 127 11.51 -14.13 9.08
N PHE A 128 11.95 -14.54 10.28
CA PHE A 128 11.10 -15.23 11.26
C PHE A 128 9.96 -14.36 11.80
N ASN A 129 10.13 -13.02 11.79
CA ASN A 129 9.11 -12.07 12.22
C ASN A 129 8.03 -11.80 11.14
N SER A 130 8.19 -12.36 9.95
CA SER A 130 7.21 -12.24 8.86
C SER A 130 6.17 -13.35 8.94
N HIS A 131 4.90 -13.00 8.70
CA HIS A 131 3.81 -13.96 8.57
C HIS A 131 3.93 -14.77 7.26
N PRO A 132 3.24 -15.90 7.10
CA PRO A 132 2.44 -16.63 8.10
C PRO A 132 3.30 -17.37 9.13
N PHE A 133 2.85 -17.49 10.38
CA PHE A 133 3.49 -18.34 11.39
C PHE A 133 2.96 -19.77 11.31
N ALA A 134 3.83 -20.77 11.30
CA ALA A 134 3.44 -22.18 11.24
C ALA A 134 3.55 -22.89 12.59
N PHE A 135 2.55 -23.72 12.86
CA PHE A 135 2.47 -24.63 13.98
C PHE A 135 1.99 -25.97 13.42
N GLY A 136 2.92 -26.86 13.06
CA GLY A 136 2.59 -28.09 12.33
C GLY A 136 1.89 -27.78 11.00
N ARG A 137 0.66 -28.27 10.83
CA ARG A 137 -0.15 -27.97 9.64
C ARG A 137 -1.00 -26.72 9.77
N HIS A 138 -0.97 -26.03 10.91
CA HIS A 138 -1.75 -24.81 11.13
C HIS A 138 -0.89 -23.60 10.80
N ILE A 139 -1.46 -22.60 10.14
CA ILE A 139 -0.82 -21.31 9.89
C ILE A 139 -1.64 -20.16 10.45
N PHE A 140 -0.96 -19.07 10.79
CA PHE A 140 -1.57 -17.89 11.40
C PHE A 140 -1.01 -16.60 10.80
N MET A 141 -1.90 -15.70 10.40
CA MET A 141 -1.61 -14.35 9.91
C MET A 141 -2.29 -13.31 10.80
N HIS A 142 -1.63 -12.18 11.01
CA HIS A 142 -2.15 -11.09 11.82
C HIS A 142 -1.84 -9.74 11.16
N ASN A 143 -2.83 -8.86 11.11
CA ASN A 143 -2.73 -7.48 10.68
C ASN A 143 -3.22 -6.56 11.80
N GLY A 144 -2.28 -5.89 12.45
CA GLY A 144 -2.57 -5.03 13.58
C GLY A 144 -1.44 -5.10 14.59
N SER A 145 -1.80 -4.84 15.83
CA SER A 145 -0.86 -4.83 16.95
C SER A 145 -1.58 -5.17 18.25
N VAL A 146 -0.87 -5.84 19.14
CA VAL A 146 -1.29 -6.02 20.53
C VAL A 146 -0.78 -4.82 21.32
N ALA A 147 -1.70 -4.02 21.87
CA ALA A 147 -1.33 -2.85 22.65
C ALA A 147 -0.55 -3.24 23.91
N ASN A 148 0.44 -2.42 24.30
CA ASN A 148 1.30 -2.65 25.47
C ASN A 148 1.95 -4.05 25.50
N PHE A 149 2.22 -4.65 24.33
CA PHE A 149 2.75 -6.00 24.24
C PHE A 149 4.02 -6.19 25.09
N SER A 150 4.98 -5.26 25.04
CA SER A 150 6.21 -5.34 25.84
C SER A 150 5.95 -5.48 27.34
N SER A 151 4.89 -4.84 27.85
CA SER A 151 4.52 -4.89 29.27
C SER A 151 3.83 -6.21 29.65
N ILE A 152 3.01 -6.76 28.75
CA ILE A 152 2.27 -8.02 29.02
C ILE A 152 3.03 -9.27 28.57
N ARG A 153 4.10 -9.14 27.78
CA ARG A 153 4.78 -10.27 27.10
C ARG A 153 5.18 -11.37 28.07
N ARG A 154 5.78 -11.02 29.22
CA ARG A 154 6.21 -12.00 30.22
C ARG A 154 5.04 -12.84 30.74
N ASP A 155 3.94 -12.18 31.11
CA ASP A 155 2.78 -12.83 31.70
C ASP A 155 1.97 -13.58 30.63
N LEU A 156 2.00 -13.12 29.38
CA LEU A 156 1.48 -13.85 28.21
C LEU A 156 2.27 -15.13 27.99
N CYS A 157 3.61 -15.07 27.98
CA CYS A 157 4.45 -16.25 27.84
C CYS A 157 4.19 -17.30 28.94
N ALA A 158 3.89 -16.86 30.16
CA ALA A 158 3.55 -17.75 31.27
C ALA A 158 2.23 -18.52 31.08
N LYS A 159 1.37 -18.09 30.15
CA LYS A 159 0.12 -18.78 29.78
C LYS A 159 0.30 -19.79 28.66
N LEU A 160 1.42 -19.79 27.95
CA LEU A 160 1.63 -20.65 26.78
C LEU A 160 1.87 -22.10 27.19
N SER A 161 1.40 -23.05 26.38
CA SER A 161 1.84 -24.44 26.50
C SER A 161 3.34 -24.52 26.20
N THR A 162 4.03 -25.51 26.80
CA THR A 162 5.46 -25.72 26.56
C THR A 162 5.76 -25.89 25.07
N ARG A 163 4.88 -26.58 24.34
CA ARG A 163 5.01 -26.77 22.90
C ARG A 163 4.89 -25.46 22.14
N ALA A 164 3.87 -24.65 22.44
CA ALA A 164 3.66 -23.34 21.82
C ALA A 164 4.82 -22.39 22.09
N TYR A 165 5.31 -22.34 23.33
CA TYR A 165 6.46 -21.51 23.72
C TYR A 165 7.74 -21.87 22.95
N ASN A 166 8.06 -23.17 22.85
CA ASN A 166 9.26 -23.65 22.14
C ASN A 166 9.20 -23.45 20.61
N ASN A 167 8.00 -23.26 20.06
CA ASN A 167 7.83 -23.02 18.63
C ASN A 167 8.11 -21.56 18.23
N ILE A 168 8.02 -20.61 19.17
CA ILE A 168 8.30 -19.19 18.91
C ILE A 168 9.76 -19.02 18.47
N LYS A 169 9.98 -18.33 17.35
CA LYS A 169 11.32 -18.02 16.80
C LYS A 169 11.64 -16.54 16.80
N GLY A 170 10.64 -15.69 16.64
CA GLY A 170 10.77 -14.25 16.60
C GLY A 170 10.40 -13.56 17.91
N SER A 171 10.19 -12.25 17.81
CA SER A 171 9.91 -11.36 18.94
C SER A 171 8.59 -10.60 18.80
N THR A 172 7.83 -10.86 17.74
CA THR A 172 6.61 -10.11 17.42
C THR A 172 5.45 -10.46 18.34
N ASP A 173 4.61 -9.48 18.62
CA ASP A 173 3.31 -9.67 19.27
C ASP A 173 2.44 -10.72 18.55
N SER A 174 2.51 -10.72 17.22
CA SER A 174 1.73 -11.54 16.32
C SER A 174 2.05 -13.03 16.46
N GLU A 175 3.32 -13.38 16.61
CA GLU A 175 3.74 -14.77 16.83
C GLU A 175 3.36 -15.27 18.23
N HIS A 176 3.46 -14.39 19.24
CA HIS A 176 3.06 -14.71 20.60
C HIS A 176 1.53 -14.86 20.71
N LEU A 177 0.76 -14.05 19.99
CA LEU A 177 -0.68 -14.22 19.83
C LEU A 177 -1.01 -15.55 19.15
N ALA A 178 -0.29 -15.91 18.09
CA ALA A 178 -0.47 -17.20 17.41
C ALA A 178 -0.16 -18.38 18.36
N ALA A 179 0.92 -18.29 19.14
CA ALA A 179 1.27 -19.31 20.14
C ALA A 179 0.21 -19.44 21.24
N LEU A 180 -0.37 -18.33 21.70
CA LEU A 180 -1.46 -18.34 22.67
C LEU A 180 -2.73 -18.97 22.08
N TYR A 181 -3.06 -18.63 20.83
CA TYR A 181 -4.14 -19.28 20.09
C TYR A 181 -3.93 -20.80 20.00
N MET A 182 -2.74 -21.27 19.62
CA MET A 182 -2.44 -22.69 19.53
C MET A 182 -2.48 -23.39 20.89
N THR A 183 -2.10 -22.71 21.97
CA THR A 183 -2.24 -23.21 23.34
C THR A 183 -3.70 -23.52 23.67
N HIS A 184 -4.64 -22.66 23.25
CA HIS A 184 -6.07 -22.87 23.46
C HIS A 184 -6.70 -23.87 22.48
N LEU A 185 -6.13 -24.03 21.27
CA LEU A 185 -6.62 -24.97 20.26
C LEU A 185 -6.29 -26.42 20.62
N GLY A 186 -5.07 -26.65 21.13
CA GLY A 186 -4.56 -27.95 21.52
C GLY A 186 -3.13 -28.18 21.03
N ASP A 187 -2.43 -29.15 21.62
CA ASP A 187 -1.02 -29.41 21.33
C ASP A 187 -0.77 -30.34 20.12
N ASP A 188 -1.80 -31.01 19.59
CA ASP A 188 -1.67 -31.82 18.38
C ASP A 188 -1.92 -30.98 17.12
N TRP A 189 -0.84 -30.41 16.59
CA TRP A 189 -0.90 -29.58 15.39
C TRP A 189 -0.82 -30.38 14.08
N THR A 190 -1.01 -31.70 14.13
CA THR A 190 -1.07 -32.57 12.95
C THR A 190 -2.50 -32.89 12.53
N VAL A 191 -3.47 -32.64 13.41
CA VAL A 191 -4.90 -32.90 13.16
C VAL A 191 -5.63 -31.68 12.62
N GLN A 192 -6.84 -31.93 12.11
CA GLN A 192 -7.81 -30.91 11.75
C GLN A 192 -8.66 -30.57 12.98
N TYR A 193 -8.93 -29.29 13.18
CA TYR A 193 -9.89 -28.82 14.17
C TYR A 193 -11.07 -28.19 13.45
N GLY A 194 -12.30 -28.45 13.92
CA GLY A 194 -13.48 -27.80 13.36
C GLY A 194 -13.49 -26.29 13.65
N LEU A 195 -14.17 -25.53 12.78
CA LEU A 195 -14.24 -24.06 12.86
C LEU A 195 -14.69 -23.54 14.23
N GLU A 196 -15.63 -24.22 14.89
CA GLU A 196 -16.10 -23.80 16.22
C GLU A 196 -15.01 -23.95 17.30
N ASN A 197 -14.15 -24.98 17.21
CA ASN A 197 -12.99 -25.11 18.09
C ASN A 197 -11.96 -24.01 17.81
N MET A 198 -11.68 -23.73 16.53
CA MET A 198 -10.78 -22.66 16.13
C MET A 198 -11.29 -21.30 16.61
N LYS A 199 -12.58 -21.01 16.44
CA LYS A 199 -13.23 -19.78 16.92
C LYS A 199 -13.09 -19.63 18.42
N ARG A 200 -13.47 -20.65 19.20
CA ARG A 200 -13.37 -20.62 20.67
C ARG A 200 -11.93 -20.43 21.16
N ALA A 201 -10.96 -21.08 20.51
CA ALA A 201 -9.55 -20.92 20.85
C ALA A 201 -9.07 -19.47 20.63
N LEU A 202 -9.49 -18.84 19.52
CA LEU A 202 -9.17 -17.46 19.22
C LEU A 202 -9.85 -16.49 20.19
N GLU A 203 -11.13 -16.68 20.50
CA GLU A 203 -11.86 -15.88 21.49
C GLU A 203 -11.18 -15.93 22.87
N ARG A 204 -10.73 -17.12 23.30
CA ARG A 204 -9.99 -17.27 24.57
C ARG A 204 -8.64 -16.56 24.54
N ALA A 205 -7.88 -16.68 23.44
CA ALA A 205 -6.61 -15.98 23.30
C ALA A 205 -6.77 -14.46 23.38
N ILE A 206 -7.80 -13.91 22.72
CA ILE A 206 -8.12 -12.48 22.76
C ILE A 206 -8.56 -12.06 24.17
N ALA A 207 -9.41 -12.85 24.83
CA ALA A 207 -9.86 -12.59 26.20
C ALA A 207 -8.69 -12.56 27.19
N ASP A 208 -7.73 -13.49 27.06
CA ASP A 208 -6.51 -13.51 27.87
C ASP A 208 -5.66 -12.25 27.67
N ILE A 209 -5.46 -11.80 26.43
CA ILE A 209 -4.72 -10.57 26.14
C ILE A 209 -5.38 -9.36 26.79
N ILE A 210 -6.70 -9.20 26.62
CA ILE A 210 -7.46 -8.10 27.23
C ILE A 210 -7.37 -8.17 28.77
N ALA A 211 -7.46 -9.37 29.35
CA ALA A 211 -7.34 -9.55 30.79
C ALA A 211 -5.94 -9.21 31.32
N LEU A 212 -4.88 -9.49 30.56
CA LEU A 212 -3.51 -9.08 30.90
C LEU A 212 -3.33 -7.56 30.81
N GLN A 213 -3.85 -6.93 29.76
CA GLN A 213 -3.79 -5.47 29.58
C GLN A 213 -4.50 -4.72 30.73
N ARG A 214 -5.66 -5.23 31.17
CA ARG A 214 -6.41 -4.65 32.31
C ARG A 214 -5.67 -4.72 33.66
N LYS A 215 -4.68 -5.59 33.80
CA LYS A 215 -3.89 -5.73 35.04
C LYS A 215 -2.71 -4.76 35.11
N LEU A 216 -2.40 -4.05 34.03
CA LEU A 216 -1.26 -3.13 34.02
C LEU A 216 -1.54 -1.93 34.95
N PRO A 217 -0.54 -1.51 35.76
CA PRO A 217 -0.70 -0.43 36.73
C PRO A 217 -0.98 0.94 36.06
N ASP A 218 -0.46 1.14 34.85
CA ASP A 218 -0.66 2.34 34.03
C ASP A 218 -1.78 2.16 33.00
N ALA A 219 -2.76 1.27 33.26
CA ALA A 219 -3.96 1.16 32.43
C ALA A 219 -4.84 2.40 32.60
N THR A 220 -4.39 3.53 32.05
CA THR A 220 -5.24 4.72 31.90
C THR A 220 -6.41 4.33 31.02
N THR A 221 -7.61 4.61 31.49
CA THR A 221 -8.82 4.41 30.69
C THR A 221 -8.94 5.61 29.75
N PRO A 222 -9.05 5.42 28.42
CA PRO A 222 -9.19 4.14 27.72
C PRO A 222 -7.85 3.43 27.46
N LEU A 223 -7.85 2.10 27.66
CA LEU A 223 -6.73 1.23 27.30
C LEU A 223 -6.34 1.46 25.83
N ALA A 224 -5.04 1.48 25.54
CA ALA A 224 -4.56 1.50 24.17
C ALA A 224 -5.18 0.30 23.40
N ALA A 225 -5.75 0.59 22.23
CA ALA A 225 -6.56 -0.40 21.54
C ALA A 225 -5.70 -1.35 20.69
N SER A 226 -5.91 -2.66 20.89
CA SER A 226 -5.31 -3.71 20.07
C SER A 226 -6.11 -3.89 18.80
N SER A 227 -5.45 -3.93 17.64
CA SER A 227 -6.05 -4.38 16.38
C SER A 227 -5.69 -5.81 16.15
N LEU A 228 -6.69 -6.69 16.01
CA LEU A 228 -6.52 -8.13 15.97
C LEU A 228 -7.22 -8.70 14.74
N ASN A 229 -6.91 -8.18 13.55
CA ASN A 229 -7.36 -8.80 12.32
C ASN A 229 -6.51 -10.04 12.05
N VAL A 230 -7.13 -11.21 12.16
CA VAL A 230 -6.44 -12.50 12.16
C VAL A 230 -7.01 -13.38 11.05
N CYS A 231 -6.14 -14.19 10.46
CA CYS A 231 -6.57 -15.29 9.61
C CYS A 231 -5.76 -16.55 9.93
N THR A 232 -6.43 -17.68 10.07
CA THR A 232 -5.81 -18.96 10.38
C THR A 232 -6.47 -20.09 9.61
N THR A 233 -5.68 -21.10 9.27
CA THR A 233 -6.14 -22.30 8.57
C THR A 233 -5.28 -23.50 8.93
N ASP A 234 -5.84 -24.68 8.78
CA ASP A 234 -5.14 -25.95 8.81
C ASP A 234 -4.88 -26.54 7.40
N GLY A 235 -5.26 -25.79 6.35
CA GLY A 235 -5.22 -26.21 4.95
C GLY A 235 -6.57 -26.58 4.36
N GLU A 236 -7.58 -26.86 5.18
CA GLU A 236 -8.94 -27.28 4.75
C GLU A 236 -10.03 -26.35 5.32
N GLU A 237 -9.85 -25.85 6.54
CA GLU A 237 -10.76 -24.89 7.18
C GLU A 237 -10.10 -23.51 7.27
N LEU A 238 -10.83 -22.43 6.97
CA LEU A 238 -10.33 -21.05 7.07
C LEU A 238 -11.18 -20.26 8.06
N LEU A 239 -10.52 -19.67 9.05
CA LEU A 239 -11.13 -18.73 9.98
C LEU A 239 -10.48 -17.36 9.83
N ALA A 240 -11.29 -16.35 9.52
CA ALA A 240 -10.88 -14.95 9.53
C ALA A 240 -11.66 -14.17 10.59
N PHE A 241 -10.98 -13.28 11.30
CA PHE A 241 -11.55 -12.50 12.40
C PHE A 241 -11.16 -11.03 12.22
N ARG A 242 -12.13 -10.12 12.31
CA ARG A 242 -11.94 -8.66 12.23
C ARG A 242 -12.33 -8.05 13.56
N PHE A 243 -11.35 -7.59 14.35
CA PHE A 243 -11.61 -7.11 15.71
C PHE A 243 -10.63 -6.03 16.16
N ARG A 244 -11.14 -5.05 16.92
CA ARG A 244 -10.34 -4.05 17.63
C ARG A 244 -10.92 -3.88 19.02
N SER A 245 -10.04 -3.80 20.02
CA SER A 245 -10.45 -3.58 21.41
C SER A 245 -10.68 -2.09 21.69
N SER A 246 -11.60 -1.46 20.94
CA SER A 246 -12.02 -0.07 21.10
C SER A 246 -13.51 0.04 20.77
N GLU A 247 -14.24 0.87 21.52
CA GLU A 247 -15.65 1.15 21.25
C GLU A 247 -15.84 2.20 20.16
N VAL A 248 -14.84 3.06 19.94
CA VAL A 248 -14.93 4.22 19.04
C VAL A 248 -14.09 4.05 17.78
N GLU A 249 -13.01 3.28 17.83
CA GLU A 249 -12.13 3.07 16.70
C GLU A 249 -12.47 1.78 15.95
N GLN A 250 -12.51 1.85 14.62
CA GLN A 250 -12.79 0.69 13.78
C GLN A 250 -11.58 -0.26 13.67
N PRO A 251 -11.79 -1.58 13.52
CA PRO A 251 -10.72 -2.51 13.18
C PRO A 251 -10.17 -2.29 11.76
N PRO A 252 -8.94 -2.76 11.48
CA PRO A 252 -8.36 -2.74 10.14
C PRO A 252 -9.31 -3.33 9.09
N SER A 253 -9.08 -2.99 7.82
CA SER A 253 -9.91 -3.47 6.73
C SER A 253 -9.85 -4.99 6.56
N LEU A 254 -10.98 -5.56 6.14
CA LEU A 254 -11.11 -6.95 5.76
C LEU A 254 -12.27 -7.11 4.79
N TYR A 255 -11.98 -7.71 3.64
CA TYR A 255 -12.91 -8.00 2.57
C TYR A 255 -12.99 -9.50 2.36
N TYR A 256 -14.13 -9.98 1.88
CA TYR A 256 -14.28 -11.36 1.43
C TYR A 256 -15.02 -11.43 0.10
N SER A 257 -14.75 -12.48 -0.67
CA SER A 257 -15.46 -12.78 -1.92
C SER A 257 -15.54 -14.28 -2.14
N THR A 258 -16.65 -14.73 -2.70
CA THR A 258 -16.89 -16.12 -3.14
C THR A 258 -16.99 -16.26 -4.66
N SER A 259 -16.77 -15.15 -5.39
CA SER A 259 -16.92 -15.08 -6.85
C SER A 259 -15.67 -14.59 -7.57
N ALA A 260 -14.79 -13.83 -6.89
CA ALA A 260 -13.60 -13.25 -7.50
C ALA A 260 -12.56 -14.29 -7.93
N GLY A 261 -12.56 -15.50 -7.34
CA GLY A 261 -11.63 -16.56 -7.73
C GLY A 261 -11.80 -17.03 -9.17
N VAL A 262 -12.98 -16.81 -9.77
CA VAL A 262 -13.24 -17.08 -11.19
C VAL A 262 -12.36 -16.24 -12.09
N THR A 263 -12.33 -14.92 -11.88
CA THR A 263 -11.54 -14.00 -12.72
C THR A 263 -10.05 -14.03 -12.39
N LEU A 264 -9.70 -14.61 -11.24
CA LEU A 264 -8.33 -14.83 -10.79
C LEU A 264 -7.76 -16.19 -11.19
N ASN A 265 -8.42 -17.01 -12.00
CA ASN A 265 -7.86 -18.31 -12.39
C ASN A 265 -7.73 -18.37 -13.91
N ARG A 266 -6.50 -18.27 -14.43
CA ARG A 266 -6.27 -18.20 -15.89
C ARG A 266 -6.60 -19.48 -16.63
N LYS A 267 -6.86 -20.61 -15.96
CA LYS A 267 -7.41 -21.80 -16.64
C LYS A 267 -8.77 -21.51 -17.29
N TYR A 268 -9.43 -20.44 -16.86
CA TYR A 268 -10.75 -20.05 -17.32
C TYR A 268 -10.69 -18.70 -18.06
N PRO A 269 -11.58 -18.47 -19.03
CA PRO A 269 -11.71 -17.17 -19.68
C PRO A 269 -12.03 -16.07 -18.66
N GLY A 270 -11.37 -14.92 -18.81
CA GLY A 270 -11.60 -13.73 -18.00
C GLY A 270 -10.33 -13.10 -17.49
N HIS A 271 -10.48 -11.86 -17.02
CA HIS A 271 -9.38 -11.09 -16.47
C HIS A 271 -9.80 -10.46 -15.14
N PRO A 272 -8.89 -10.38 -14.14
CA PRO A 272 -9.22 -9.79 -12.84
C PRO A 272 -9.54 -8.29 -12.90
N ASN A 273 -9.08 -7.58 -13.94
CA ASN A 273 -9.21 -6.13 -14.06
C ASN A 273 -10.15 -5.67 -15.18
N TYR A 274 -10.62 -6.58 -16.05
CA TYR A 274 -11.50 -6.25 -17.18
C TYR A 274 -12.83 -6.99 -17.07
N PHE A 275 -13.86 -6.49 -17.76
CA PHE A 275 -15.13 -7.19 -17.81
C PHE A 275 -15.01 -8.53 -18.53
N LYS A 276 -15.96 -9.46 -18.29
CA LYS A 276 -15.92 -10.81 -18.87
C LYS A 276 -15.82 -10.83 -20.41
N TRP A 277 -16.29 -9.78 -21.08
CA TRP A 277 -16.27 -9.64 -22.54
C TRP A 277 -15.07 -8.82 -23.06
N GLU A 278 -14.25 -8.27 -22.18
CA GLU A 278 -13.05 -7.50 -22.51
C GLU A 278 -11.82 -8.37 -22.28
N ASP A 279 -11.18 -8.78 -23.37
CA ASP A 279 -9.90 -9.48 -23.33
C ASP A 279 -8.78 -8.52 -23.74
N PRO A 280 -7.78 -8.25 -22.87
CA PRO A 280 -6.63 -7.43 -23.21
C PRO A 280 -5.66 -8.10 -24.19
N GLY A 281 -6.01 -9.29 -24.71
CA GLY A 281 -5.18 -10.11 -25.59
C GLY A 281 -4.64 -11.37 -24.91
N ASP A 282 -5.11 -11.69 -23.71
CA ASP A 282 -4.74 -12.90 -22.97
C ASP A 282 -5.21 -14.16 -23.70
N ALA A 283 -6.41 -14.16 -24.31
CA ALA A 283 -6.86 -15.31 -25.09
C ALA A 283 -6.08 -15.43 -26.41
N ALA A 284 -5.81 -14.29 -27.06
CA ALA A 284 -5.02 -14.25 -28.29
C ALA A 284 -3.56 -14.73 -28.08
N THR A 285 -3.00 -14.52 -26.90
CA THR A 285 -1.67 -15.01 -26.52
C THR A 285 -1.68 -16.41 -25.90
N GLY A 286 -2.85 -17.04 -25.75
CA GLY A 286 -3.01 -18.37 -25.15
C GLY A 286 -2.77 -18.40 -23.64
N LEU A 287 -2.81 -17.25 -22.97
CA LEU A 287 -2.60 -17.12 -21.53
C LEU A 287 -3.81 -17.61 -20.72
N VAL A 288 -5.01 -17.57 -21.31
CA VAL A 288 -6.25 -18.12 -20.72
C VAL A 288 -6.74 -19.36 -21.45
N GLY A 289 -7.44 -20.23 -20.72
CA GLY A 289 -8.06 -21.43 -21.29
C GLY A 289 -9.09 -21.10 -22.39
N PRO A 290 -9.17 -21.91 -23.46
CA PRO A 290 -10.01 -21.61 -24.63
C PRO A 290 -11.51 -21.85 -24.42
N ASP A 291 -11.89 -22.65 -23.42
CA ASP A 291 -13.27 -23.06 -23.20
C ASP A 291 -13.92 -22.24 -22.07
N GLU A 292 -15.08 -21.64 -22.33
CA GLU A 292 -15.98 -21.19 -21.27
C GLU A 292 -16.50 -22.41 -20.49
N LEU A 293 -15.85 -22.72 -19.37
CA LEU A 293 -16.27 -23.82 -18.52
C LEU A 293 -17.51 -23.43 -17.72
N ARG A 294 -18.39 -24.42 -17.51
CA ARG A 294 -19.66 -24.25 -16.78
C ARG A 294 -19.42 -23.74 -15.34
N PRO A 295 -20.38 -23.04 -14.72
CA PRO A 295 -20.27 -22.52 -13.35
C PRO A 295 -19.80 -23.55 -12.30
N GLU A 296 -20.07 -24.84 -12.50
CA GLU A 296 -19.67 -25.91 -11.59
C GLU A 296 -18.18 -26.25 -11.69
N ALA A 297 -17.50 -25.85 -12.78
CA ALA A 297 -16.08 -26.12 -12.98
C ALA A 297 -15.17 -25.23 -12.12
N TYR A 298 -15.63 -24.04 -11.72
CA TYR A 298 -14.81 -23.09 -10.96
C TYR A 298 -14.57 -23.52 -9.50
N GLY A 299 -15.33 -24.50 -9.01
CA GLY A 299 -15.26 -24.96 -7.63
C GLY A 299 -15.73 -23.92 -6.61
N ASN A 300 -16.08 -24.38 -5.40
CA ASN A 300 -16.35 -23.44 -4.31
C ASN A 300 -15.01 -22.86 -3.84
N HIS A 301 -14.99 -21.55 -3.65
CA HIS A 301 -13.82 -20.88 -3.13
C HIS A 301 -14.22 -19.68 -2.28
N VAL A 302 -13.32 -19.33 -1.35
CA VAL A 302 -13.42 -18.13 -0.53
C VAL A 302 -12.09 -17.40 -0.60
N ILE A 303 -12.16 -16.12 -0.89
CA ILE A 303 -11.05 -15.19 -0.77
C ILE A 303 -11.34 -14.27 0.41
N VAL A 304 -10.35 -14.09 1.26
CA VAL A 304 -10.37 -13.09 2.32
C VAL A 304 -9.09 -12.28 2.24
N ALA A 305 -9.19 -10.95 2.25
CA ALA A 305 -8.01 -10.09 2.09
C ALA A 305 -8.17 -8.76 2.82
N SER A 306 -7.03 -8.14 3.17
CA SER A 306 -7.02 -6.79 3.73
C SER A 306 -7.57 -5.74 2.76
N GLU A 307 -7.43 -5.97 1.44
CA GLU A 307 -7.93 -5.12 0.36
C GLU A 307 -8.49 -5.97 -0.78
N PRO A 308 -9.47 -5.48 -1.56
CA PRO A 308 -9.93 -6.18 -2.76
C PRO A 308 -8.80 -6.30 -3.78
N THR A 309 -8.59 -7.49 -4.35
CA THR A 309 -7.54 -7.70 -5.38
C THR A 309 -7.94 -7.20 -6.76
N THR A 310 -9.24 -7.12 -7.02
CA THR A 310 -9.85 -6.63 -8.26
C THR A 310 -10.47 -5.26 -8.01
N LYS A 311 -10.20 -4.29 -8.89
CA LYS A 311 -10.92 -3.00 -8.87
C LYS A 311 -12.26 -3.19 -9.58
N VAL A 312 -13.37 -2.88 -8.92
CA VAL A 312 -14.66 -2.82 -9.61
C VAL A 312 -14.68 -1.52 -10.41
N ALA A 313 -14.79 -1.62 -11.74
CA ALA A 313 -15.17 -0.47 -12.56
C ALA A 313 -16.61 -0.08 -12.19
N LEU A 314 -16.74 0.86 -11.24
CA LEU A 314 -18.02 1.45 -10.87
C LEU A 314 -18.58 2.19 -12.09
N LEU A 315 -19.54 1.57 -12.78
CA LEU A 315 -20.50 2.28 -13.61
C LEU A 315 -21.25 3.25 -12.70
N ALA A 316 -20.97 4.55 -12.88
CA ALA A 316 -22.00 5.55 -12.68
C ALA A 316 -23.23 5.07 -13.48
N ALA A 317 -24.32 4.82 -12.77
CA ALA A 317 -25.60 4.55 -13.40
C ALA A 317 -25.97 5.77 -14.26
N SER A 318 -25.68 5.68 -15.56
CA SER A 318 -26.28 6.52 -16.58
C SER A 318 -27.76 6.16 -16.66
N LEU A 319 -28.58 6.78 -15.81
CA LEU A 319 -29.99 6.93 -16.08
C LEU A 319 -30.14 8.09 -17.08
N SER A 320 -30.36 7.68 -18.32
CA SER A 320 -30.95 8.34 -19.49
C SER A 320 -31.39 9.82 -19.37
N PRO A 321 -31.09 10.64 -20.40
CA PRO A 321 -31.57 12.02 -20.51
C PRO A 321 -32.97 12.03 -21.12
N PHE A 322 -33.99 12.28 -20.31
CA PHE A 322 -35.29 12.73 -20.79
C PHE A 322 -35.83 13.81 -19.83
N ALA A 323 -36.35 14.88 -20.43
CA ALA A 323 -36.83 16.14 -19.84
C ALA A 323 -35.73 17.15 -19.48
N ALA A 324 -35.70 18.39 -19.98
CA ALA A 324 -36.64 19.11 -20.83
C ALA A 324 -35.91 20.26 -21.55
N SER A 325 -36.43 20.58 -22.72
CA SER A 325 -36.06 21.73 -23.54
C SER A 325 -36.28 23.09 -22.87
N ALA A 326 -35.47 24.05 -23.31
CA ALA A 326 -35.73 25.48 -23.41
C ALA A 326 -35.92 26.28 -22.10
N LEU A 327 -35.01 27.24 -21.86
CA LEU A 327 -35.26 28.68 -22.06
C LEU A 327 -34.02 29.48 -21.67
N SER A 328 -33.48 30.26 -22.62
CA SER A 328 -32.57 31.37 -22.35
C SER A 328 -33.29 32.43 -21.52
N PHE A 329 -32.72 32.90 -20.41
CA PHE A 329 -32.95 34.25 -19.93
C PHE A 329 -31.72 34.82 -19.20
N THR A 330 -31.58 36.12 -19.40
CA THR A 330 -30.54 37.09 -19.08
C THR A 330 -30.15 37.22 -17.60
N ARG A 331 -28.90 37.68 -17.38
CA ARG A 331 -28.40 38.26 -16.11
C ARG A 331 -29.31 39.38 -15.58
N PRO A 332 -29.19 39.70 -14.29
CA PRO A 332 -28.54 40.97 -13.97
C PRO A 332 -27.48 40.87 -12.86
N ASP A 333 -26.54 41.81 -12.96
CA ASP A 333 -25.46 42.09 -12.02
C ASP A 333 -25.98 42.48 -10.64
N LEU A 334 -25.25 42.05 -9.60
CA LEU A 334 -25.27 42.68 -8.29
C LEU A 334 -23.82 43.03 -7.91
N VAL A 335 -23.51 44.31 -8.11
CA VAL A 335 -22.29 44.97 -7.68
C VAL A 335 -22.36 45.15 -6.16
N LEU A 336 -21.39 44.60 -5.44
CA LEU A 336 -20.98 45.11 -4.13
C LEU A 336 -19.48 45.38 -4.18
N ASN A 337 -19.14 46.65 -4.43
CA ASN A 337 -17.81 47.18 -4.17
C ASN A 337 -17.61 47.25 -2.65
N GLY A 338 -16.59 46.55 -2.17
CA GLY A 338 -15.98 46.75 -0.87
C GLY A 338 -14.48 46.52 -1.05
N GLU A 339 -13.73 47.59 -1.33
CA GLU A 339 -12.28 47.56 -1.39
C GLU A 339 -11.70 47.23 -0.02
N SER A 340 -10.92 46.15 0.04
CA SER A 340 -9.87 45.89 1.03
C SER A 340 -8.96 44.77 0.48
N PRO A 341 -7.68 44.76 0.84
CA PRO A 341 -6.57 44.61 -0.09
C PRO A 341 -6.40 43.19 -0.64
N ILE A 342 -6.02 43.10 -1.91
CA ILE A 342 -5.55 41.86 -2.56
C ILE A 342 -4.26 41.44 -1.86
N PHE A 343 -4.34 40.48 -0.94
CA PHE A 343 -3.20 39.68 -0.52
C PHE A 343 -2.98 38.59 -1.58
N THR A 344 -2.01 38.81 -2.46
CA THR A 344 -1.45 37.75 -3.32
C THR A 344 -0.76 36.72 -2.42
N GLN A 345 -1.50 35.70 -1.98
CA GLN A 345 -0.88 34.54 -1.35
C GLN A 345 -0.33 33.62 -2.44
N SER A 346 0.88 33.91 -2.91
CA SER A 346 1.68 32.94 -3.66
C SER A 346 1.72 31.65 -2.85
N ARG A 347 1.19 30.55 -3.39
CA ARG A 347 1.11 29.26 -2.68
C ARG A 347 2.38 28.45 -2.75
N TRP A 348 3.46 29.11 -3.11
CA TRP A 348 4.77 28.51 -3.15
C TRP A 348 5.81 29.60 -2.83
N SER A 349 6.96 29.17 -2.33
CA SER A 349 8.12 30.02 -2.10
C SER A 349 9.38 29.27 -2.50
N TRP A 350 10.47 29.98 -2.70
CA TRP A 350 11.77 29.36 -2.88
C TRP A 350 12.81 30.05 -2.01
N THR A 351 13.91 29.36 -1.77
CA THR A 351 15.05 29.86 -1.01
C THR A 351 16.31 29.34 -1.67
N ASP A 352 17.24 30.24 -1.96
CA ASP A 352 18.60 29.87 -2.33
C ASP A 352 19.31 29.33 -1.09
N CYS A 353 19.78 28.08 -1.16
CA CYS A 353 20.56 27.44 -0.12
C CYS A 353 22.03 27.25 -0.49
N GLY A 354 22.46 27.83 -1.62
CA GLY A 354 23.81 27.76 -2.11
C GLY A 354 24.76 28.67 -1.33
N LEU A 355 26.05 28.49 -1.58
CA LEU A 355 27.09 29.38 -1.11
C LEU A 355 27.38 30.46 -2.17
N PRO A 356 27.89 31.64 -1.77
CA PRO A 356 28.35 32.65 -2.73
C PRO A 356 29.52 32.19 -3.62
N SER A 357 30.14 31.06 -3.27
CA SER A 357 31.20 30.41 -4.05
C SER A 357 30.69 29.42 -5.09
N ASP A 358 29.39 29.10 -5.08
CA ASP A 358 28.80 28.13 -6.00
C ASP A 358 28.84 28.69 -7.43
N GLY A 359 29.09 27.80 -8.41
CA GLY A 359 29.31 28.19 -9.80
C GLY A 359 28.10 28.82 -10.51
N VAL A 360 26.90 28.72 -9.94
CA VAL A 360 25.67 29.29 -10.46
C VAL A 360 24.88 30.01 -9.37
N GLN A 361 24.59 31.29 -9.60
CA GLN A 361 23.85 32.16 -8.68
C GLN A 361 22.44 32.42 -9.22
N ILE A 362 21.41 32.08 -8.44
CA ILE A 362 20.02 32.13 -8.90
C ILE A 362 19.43 33.51 -8.65
N LYS A 363 18.94 34.16 -9.71
CA LYS A 363 18.36 35.50 -9.67
C LYS A 363 16.87 35.46 -9.40
N SER A 364 16.13 34.59 -10.10
CA SER A 364 14.70 34.41 -9.88
C SER A 364 14.23 33.03 -10.33
N ILE A 365 13.14 32.59 -9.70
CA ILE A 365 12.37 31.43 -10.12
C ILE A 365 10.92 31.91 -10.25
N GLU A 366 10.29 31.56 -11.36
CA GLU A 366 8.88 31.80 -11.64
C GLU A 366 8.20 30.49 -11.99
N VAL A 367 6.94 30.32 -11.58
CA VAL A 367 6.18 29.08 -11.78
C VAL A 367 4.83 29.42 -12.38
N SER A 368 4.39 28.67 -13.39
CA SER A 368 3.11 28.87 -14.08
C SER A 368 2.40 27.53 -14.31
N PRO A 369 1.11 27.38 -13.95
CA PRO A 369 0.25 28.39 -13.34
C PRO A 369 0.62 28.67 -11.87
N ASP A 370 0.48 29.93 -11.41
CA ASP A 370 0.57 30.31 -9.99
C ASP A 370 -0.84 30.64 -9.45
N PRO A 371 -1.38 29.86 -8.49
CA PRO A 371 -0.75 28.74 -7.80
C PRO A 371 -0.70 27.46 -8.64
N PRO A 372 0.32 26.59 -8.44
CA PRO A 372 0.41 25.29 -9.12
C PRO A 372 -0.87 24.47 -8.95
N LYS A 373 -1.33 23.82 -10.04
CA LYS A 373 -2.59 23.07 -10.06
C LYS A 373 -2.35 21.59 -10.34
N PRO A 374 -2.87 20.67 -9.50
CA PRO A 374 -2.82 19.23 -9.79
C PRO A 374 -3.46 18.93 -11.15
N GLY A 375 -2.82 18.06 -11.93
CA GLY A 375 -3.32 17.63 -13.23
C GLY A 375 -3.09 18.60 -14.39
N GLN A 376 -2.40 19.72 -14.16
CA GLN A 376 -1.95 20.64 -15.19
C GLN A 376 -0.44 20.62 -15.31
N ASP A 377 0.07 20.92 -16.50
CA ASP A 377 1.50 21.09 -16.69
C ASP A 377 1.98 22.31 -15.90
N LEU A 378 3.10 22.13 -15.19
CA LEU A 378 3.77 23.15 -14.42
C LEU A 378 5.03 23.59 -15.16
N THR A 379 5.05 24.84 -15.59
CA THR A 379 6.23 25.46 -16.20
C THR A 379 7.00 26.23 -15.14
N VAL A 380 8.29 25.92 -15.00
CA VAL A 380 9.23 26.59 -14.11
C VAL A 380 10.23 27.35 -14.96
N THR A 381 10.33 28.66 -14.77
CA THR A 381 11.31 29.53 -15.40
C THR A 381 12.34 29.94 -14.37
N VAL A 382 13.61 29.64 -14.61
CA VAL A 382 14.73 29.99 -13.74
C VAL A 382 15.63 30.98 -14.47
N ILE A 383 15.93 32.10 -13.83
CA ILE A 383 16.94 33.06 -14.28
C ILE A 383 18.12 32.95 -13.33
N ALA A 384 19.31 32.66 -13.87
CA ALA A 384 20.52 32.48 -13.08
C ALA A 384 21.75 33.06 -13.80
N THR A 385 22.81 33.32 -13.04
CA THR A 385 24.13 33.75 -13.55
C THR A 385 25.09 32.60 -13.36
N ALA A 386 25.70 32.10 -14.44
CA ALA A 386 26.80 31.15 -14.37
C ALA A 386 28.12 31.91 -14.24
N ASP A 387 28.86 31.68 -13.16
CA ASP A 387 30.15 32.32 -12.88
C ASP A 387 31.34 31.61 -13.53
N GLN A 388 31.14 30.34 -13.91
CA GLN A 388 32.07 29.49 -14.63
C GLN A 388 31.35 28.69 -15.72
N PRO A 389 32.05 28.22 -16.77
CA PRO A 389 31.43 27.39 -17.79
C PRO A 389 30.91 26.07 -17.20
N ILE A 390 29.70 25.65 -17.59
CA ILE A 390 29.12 24.37 -17.18
C ILE A 390 29.36 23.36 -18.31
N GLU A 391 30.24 22.40 -18.06
CA GLU A 391 30.66 21.36 -19.01
C GLU A 391 29.64 20.20 -19.12
N GLU A 392 29.80 19.35 -20.14
CA GLU A 392 29.04 18.09 -20.24
C GLU A 392 29.29 17.19 -19.02
N GLY A 393 28.22 16.54 -18.53
CA GLY A 393 28.26 15.69 -17.33
C GLY A 393 27.82 16.38 -16.03
N ALA A 394 27.54 17.69 -16.07
CA ALA A 394 26.89 18.39 -14.96
C ALA A 394 25.45 17.89 -14.75
N TYR A 395 25.04 17.76 -13.48
CA TYR A 395 23.77 17.13 -13.13
C TYR A 395 23.09 17.80 -11.93
N ALA A 396 21.78 17.64 -11.82
CA ALA A 396 20.97 18.12 -10.71
C ALA A 396 20.22 16.97 -10.03
N ASP A 397 20.42 16.82 -8.73
CA ASP A 397 19.62 15.94 -7.87
C ASP A 397 18.40 16.70 -7.36
N VAL A 398 17.23 16.24 -7.78
CA VAL A 398 15.93 16.78 -7.38
C VAL A 398 15.27 15.81 -6.41
N THR A 399 15.12 16.24 -5.16
CA THR A 399 14.45 15.50 -4.10
C THR A 399 13.14 16.19 -3.72
N VAL A 400 12.01 15.55 -4.03
CA VAL A 400 10.68 16.01 -3.57
C VAL A 400 10.37 15.38 -2.23
N LYS A 401 9.98 16.19 -1.25
CA LYS A 401 9.67 15.79 0.12
C LYS A 401 8.27 16.21 0.52
N LEU A 402 7.69 15.43 1.41
CA LEU A 402 6.50 15.75 2.17
C LEU A 402 6.84 15.72 3.66
N GLY A 403 7.05 16.90 4.25
CA GLY A 403 7.66 17.01 5.58
C GLY A 403 9.05 16.36 5.61
N LEU A 404 9.22 15.30 6.41
CA LEU A 404 10.49 14.56 6.54
C LEU A 404 10.65 13.40 5.54
N ILE A 405 9.60 13.07 4.78
CA ILE A 405 9.57 11.90 3.89
C ILE A 405 10.02 12.32 2.48
N LYS A 406 10.99 11.61 1.89
CA LYS A 406 11.39 11.78 0.48
C LYS A 406 10.44 10.99 -0.42
N LEU A 407 9.65 11.67 -1.24
CA LEU A 407 8.70 11.07 -2.19
C LEU A 407 9.35 10.70 -3.52
N LEU A 408 10.25 11.56 -3.99
CA LEU A 408 10.96 11.39 -5.25
C LEU A 408 12.40 11.81 -5.03
N ASN A 409 13.33 11.03 -5.56
CA ASN A 409 14.71 11.45 -5.74
C ASN A 409 15.11 11.06 -7.15
N LYS A 410 15.43 12.05 -7.99
CA LYS A 410 15.84 11.84 -9.38
C LYS A 410 17.02 12.74 -9.70
N ARG A 411 17.97 12.17 -10.43
CA ARG A 411 19.11 12.86 -11.01
C ARG A 411 18.76 13.24 -12.45
N PHE A 412 18.99 14.50 -12.81
CA PHE A 412 18.77 15.04 -14.14
C PHE A 412 20.11 15.52 -14.70
N ASP A 413 20.41 15.19 -15.95
CA ASP A 413 21.58 15.76 -16.64
C ASP A 413 21.23 17.17 -17.10
N ILE A 414 21.97 18.17 -16.61
CA ILE A 414 21.67 19.59 -16.85
C ILE A 414 21.77 19.92 -18.34
N CYS A 415 22.74 19.32 -19.04
CA CYS A 415 23.00 19.57 -20.45
C CYS A 415 21.99 18.85 -21.36
N GLU A 416 21.51 17.67 -20.96
CA GLU A 416 20.43 16.97 -21.66
C GLU A 416 19.08 17.69 -21.49
N GLU A 417 18.74 18.10 -20.28
CA GLU A 417 17.50 18.84 -20.00
C GLU A 417 17.49 20.22 -20.69
N ALA A 418 18.62 20.94 -20.71
CA ALA A 418 18.73 22.20 -21.43
C ALA A 418 18.47 22.06 -22.95
N ARG A 419 18.96 20.96 -23.56
CA ARG A 419 18.71 20.64 -24.97
C ARG A 419 17.23 20.32 -25.23
N ASN A 420 16.60 19.55 -24.34
CA ASN A 420 15.19 19.16 -24.45
C ASN A 420 14.24 20.35 -24.24
N ALA A 421 14.63 21.34 -23.43
CA ALA A 421 13.87 22.55 -23.14
C ALA A 421 13.86 23.60 -24.26
N ASN A 422 14.52 23.35 -25.41
CA ASN A 422 14.69 24.34 -26.49
C ASN A 422 15.32 25.67 -26.00
N ALA A 423 16.09 25.61 -24.91
CA ALA A 423 16.84 26.77 -24.43
C ALA A 423 17.95 27.11 -25.43
N THR A 424 18.30 28.38 -25.57
CA THR A 424 19.39 28.87 -26.44
C THR A 424 20.79 28.42 -26.01
N ILE A 425 20.86 27.47 -25.08
CA ILE A 425 22.04 27.09 -24.31
C ILE A 425 22.52 25.74 -24.82
N GLN A 426 23.65 25.73 -25.52
CA GLN A 426 24.37 24.51 -25.89
C GLN A 426 25.51 24.32 -24.89
N CYS A 427 25.64 23.12 -24.31
CA CYS A 427 26.80 22.82 -23.47
C CYS A 427 28.09 22.81 -24.33
N PRO A 428 29.19 23.40 -23.83
CA PRO A 428 29.35 23.99 -22.51
C PRO A 428 28.62 25.34 -22.35
N VAL A 429 27.83 25.47 -21.28
CA VAL A 429 27.08 26.70 -20.96
C VAL A 429 28.08 27.79 -20.64
N GLN A 430 28.10 28.85 -21.44
CA GLN A 430 29.07 29.93 -21.28
C GLN A 430 28.81 30.73 -20.01
N LYS A 431 29.84 31.40 -19.49
CA LYS A 431 29.69 32.35 -18.37
C LYS A 431 28.69 33.46 -18.74
N GLY A 432 27.79 33.82 -17.83
CA GLY A 432 26.83 34.90 -18.03
C GLY A 432 25.42 34.61 -17.52
N ASP A 433 24.48 35.49 -17.87
CA ASP A 433 23.06 35.39 -17.50
C ASP A 433 22.32 34.44 -18.43
N HIS A 434 21.58 33.49 -17.85
CA HIS A 434 20.84 32.47 -18.57
C HIS A 434 19.42 32.32 -18.04
N THR A 435 18.50 31.99 -18.95
CA THR A 435 17.11 31.68 -18.63
C THR A 435 16.81 30.25 -19.07
N VAL A 436 16.35 29.42 -18.13
CA VAL A 436 15.95 28.03 -18.37
C VAL A 436 14.45 27.90 -18.10
N VAL A 437 13.71 27.30 -19.03
CA VAL A 437 12.26 27.06 -18.91
C VAL A 437 12.01 25.57 -19.00
N GLN A 438 11.46 24.95 -17.95
CA GLN A 438 11.14 23.53 -17.94
C GLN A 438 9.67 23.31 -17.61
N THR A 439 9.01 22.43 -18.37
CA THR A 439 7.62 22.04 -18.12
C THR A 439 7.56 20.61 -17.62
N VAL A 440 6.86 20.39 -16.51
CA VAL A 440 6.63 19.06 -15.91
C VAL A 440 5.14 18.82 -15.70
N ALA A 441 4.66 17.63 -16.05
CA ALA A 441 3.26 17.27 -15.83
C ALA A 441 3.01 17.01 -14.33
N LEU A 442 2.12 17.80 -13.70
CA LEU A 442 1.69 17.52 -12.33
C LEU A 442 0.64 16.42 -12.32
N PRO A 443 0.82 15.36 -11.50
CA PRO A 443 -0.23 14.36 -11.31
C PRO A 443 -1.56 14.99 -10.86
N LYS A 444 -2.69 14.40 -11.26
CA LYS A 444 -4.03 14.86 -10.83
C LYS A 444 -4.27 14.60 -9.34
N GLU A 445 -3.62 13.58 -8.80
CA GLU A 445 -3.81 13.04 -7.45
C GLU A 445 -2.78 13.58 -6.44
N ILE A 446 -2.27 14.81 -6.61
CA ILE A 446 -1.33 15.41 -5.65
C ILE A 446 -2.02 15.57 -4.27
N PRO A 447 -1.47 14.97 -3.19
CA PRO A 447 -2.02 15.10 -1.86
C PRO A 447 -2.14 16.56 -1.40
N ARG A 448 -3.19 16.89 -0.65
CA ARG A 448 -3.32 18.21 0.00
C ARG A 448 -2.32 18.32 1.14
N ALA A 449 -1.14 18.81 0.83
CA ALA A 449 -0.06 18.92 1.78
C ALA A 449 0.98 19.95 1.31
N LYS A 450 1.90 20.30 2.20
CA LYS A 450 3.06 21.13 1.89
C LYS A 450 4.21 20.26 1.43
N PHE A 451 4.70 20.51 0.23
CA PHE A 451 5.82 19.82 -0.36
C PHE A 451 7.05 20.71 -0.31
N THR A 452 8.20 20.10 -0.10
CA THR A 452 9.50 20.76 -0.23
C THR A 452 10.26 20.07 -1.35
N VAL A 453 10.69 20.81 -2.36
CA VAL A 453 11.53 20.32 -3.45
C VAL A 453 12.93 20.86 -3.21
N ASP A 454 13.85 19.98 -2.84
CA ASP A 454 15.27 20.30 -2.74
C ASP A 454 15.93 19.99 -4.08
N VAL A 455 16.59 20.96 -4.69
CA VAL A 455 17.38 20.82 -5.91
C VAL A 455 18.83 21.12 -5.58
N LYS A 456 19.73 20.20 -5.92
CA LYS A 456 21.18 20.39 -5.79
C LYS A 456 21.86 20.13 -7.12
N GLY A 457 22.56 21.13 -7.65
CA GLY A 457 23.33 21.04 -8.88
C GLY A 457 24.80 20.74 -8.59
N TYR A 458 25.41 19.92 -9.43
CA TYR A 458 26.80 19.48 -9.35
C TYR A 458 27.48 19.57 -10.72
N SER A 459 28.77 19.91 -10.73
CA SER A 459 29.60 19.89 -11.94
C SER A 459 29.95 18.46 -12.34
N ALA A 460 30.58 18.30 -13.51
CA ALA A 460 31.11 17.00 -13.95
C ALA A 460 32.15 16.43 -12.98
N ASP A 461 32.86 17.30 -12.25
CA ASP A 461 33.86 16.95 -11.24
C ASP A 461 33.26 16.84 -9.82
N GLU A 462 31.93 16.78 -9.70
CA GLU A 462 31.17 16.67 -8.44
C GLU A 462 31.28 17.89 -7.49
N GLU A 463 31.68 19.06 -8.00
CA GLU A 463 31.67 20.31 -7.23
C GLU A 463 30.25 20.93 -7.17
N ASP A 464 29.88 21.53 -6.02
CA ASP A 464 28.58 22.17 -5.84
C ASP A 464 28.39 23.36 -6.82
N LEU A 465 27.34 23.31 -7.64
CA LEU A 465 27.01 24.36 -8.61
C LEU A 465 25.86 25.25 -8.18
N ALA A 466 24.83 24.70 -7.52
CA ALA A 466 23.68 25.47 -7.04
C ALA A 466 22.87 24.67 -6.02
N CYS A 467 22.15 25.37 -5.13
CA CYS A 467 21.21 24.74 -4.20
C CYS A 467 19.92 25.56 -4.11
N VAL A 468 18.77 24.92 -4.36
CA VAL A 468 17.45 25.54 -4.24
C VAL A 468 16.55 24.71 -3.37
N LYS A 469 15.76 25.37 -2.53
CA LYS A 469 14.60 24.74 -1.88
C LYS A 469 13.34 25.46 -2.29
N LEU A 470 12.42 24.75 -2.94
CA LEU A 470 11.08 25.23 -3.23
C LEU A 470 10.11 24.65 -2.18
N ASN A 471 9.18 25.44 -1.70
CA ASN A 471 8.07 24.98 -0.88
C ASN A 471 6.78 25.23 -1.65
N VAL A 472 5.93 24.23 -1.81
CA VAL A 472 4.65 24.33 -2.54
C VAL A 472 3.52 23.85 -1.64
N ASP A 473 2.48 24.67 -1.49
CA ASP A 473 1.35 24.44 -0.60
C ASP A 473 0.08 24.07 -1.37
N PHE A 474 -0.29 22.79 -1.35
CA PHE A 474 -1.53 22.28 -1.95
C PHE A 474 -2.67 22.12 -0.92
N MET A 475 -2.59 22.69 0.28
CA MET A 475 -3.57 22.47 1.36
C MET A 475 -4.96 23.05 1.07
N LEU A 476 -5.08 24.10 0.24
CA LEU A 476 -6.32 24.88 0.06
C LEU A 476 -6.93 24.75 -1.36
N GLY A 477 -7.25 23.54 -1.80
CA GLY A 477 -7.97 23.33 -3.07
C GLY A 477 -9.50 23.52 -2.95
N HIS A 478 -10.00 24.61 -3.56
CA HIS A 478 -11.37 25.15 -3.64
C HIS A 478 -11.86 26.03 -2.47
N ASN A 479 -11.91 27.34 -2.74
CA ASN A 479 -12.79 28.28 -2.04
C ASN A 479 -14.25 27.89 -2.29
N LEU A 480 -14.99 27.76 -1.19
CA LEU A 480 -16.44 27.96 -1.11
C LEU A 480 -16.75 29.39 -1.56
N TRP A 481 -17.32 29.57 -2.75
CA TRP A 481 -18.29 30.63 -3.10
C TRP A 481 -19.13 30.14 -4.26
#